data_AF-A1CX21-F1
#
_entry.id   AF-A1CX21-F1
#
_cell.length_a   1.000
_cell.length_b   1.000
_cell.length_c   1.000
_cell.angle_alpha   90.00
_cell.angle_beta   90.00
_cell.angle_gamma   90.00
#
_symmetry.space_group_name_H-M   'P 1'
#
loop_
_entity.id
_entity.type
_entity.pdbx_description
1 polymer ?
#
loop_
_entity_poly.entity_id
_entity_poly.type
_entity_poly.pdbx_seq_one_letter_code
_entity_poly.pdbx_strand_id
1 'polypeptide(L)'
;MEHDSGNPRTWEQRFSDSVQEPRQKARVQEVEEEEKVALLAMLRAMLAFRPEEGPTATEVMESEWMQKWALPTLPSQMKGNDFLDLVDLWINAEEVFIYNTA
;
A
#
# COMPACT_ATOMS: atom_id res chain seq x y z
N MET A 1 -2.65 35.50 4.59
CA MET A 1 -2.56 34.04 4.42
C MET A 1 -1.71 33.54 5.57
N GLU A 2 -2.34 33.07 6.63
CA GLU A 2 -1.64 32.34 7.67
C GLU A 2 -1.13 31.05 7.03
N HIS A 3 0.19 30.87 7.02
CA HIS A 3 0.75 29.54 6.81
C HIS A 3 0.36 28.77 8.07
N ASP A 4 -0.70 27.96 7.96
CA ASP A 4 -0.96 26.85 8.86
C ASP A 4 0.29 25.98 8.84
N SER A 5 1.23 26.26 9.75
CA SER A 5 2.27 25.33 10.16
C SER A 5 1.57 24.20 10.93
N GLY A 6 0.71 23.49 10.21
CA GLY A 6 -0.13 22.42 10.69
C GLY A 6 0.77 21.26 11.06
N ASN A 7 0.58 20.75 12.26
CA ASN A 7 1.22 19.53 12.72
C ASN A 7 1.08 18.45 11.62
N PRO A 8 2.19 17.86 11.13
CA PRO A 8 2.10 16.84 10.09
C PRO A 8 1.16 15.72 10.54
N ARG A 9 0.14 15.43 9.72
CA ARG A 9 -0.81 14.34 9.98
C ARG A 9 -0.06 13.04 10.26
N THR A 10 -0.45 12.34 11.31
CA THR A 10 0.12 11.02 11.62
C THR A 10 -0.22 10.01 10.54
N TRP A 11 0.52 8.91 10.53
CA TRP A 11 0.30 7.80 9.63
C TRP A 11 -1.13 7.24 9.74
N GLU A 12 -1.65 7.12 10.97
CA GLU A 12 -2.99 6.62 11.26
C GLU A 12 -4.07 7.60 10.78
N GLN A 13 -3.85 8.91 10.93
CA GLN A 13 -4.78 9.92 10.41
C GLN A 13 -4.86 9.84 8.89
N ARG A 14 -3.72 9.73 8.20
CA ARG A 14 -3.70 9.58 6.74
C ARG A 14 -4.44 8.32 6.28
N PHE A 15 -4.27 7.21 6.98
CA PHE A 15 -5.00 5.97 6.70
C PHE A 15 -6.52 6.15 6.87
N SER A 16 -6.95 6.75 7.98
CA SER A 16 -8.37 7.03 8.23
C SER A 16 -8.98 7.88 7.12
N ASP A 17 -8.39 9.04 6.83
CA ASP A 17 -8.90 10.00 5.85
C ASP A 17 -8.93 9.43 4.42
N SER A 18 -7.91 8.62 4.07
CA SER A 18 -7.67 8.20 2.68
C SER A 18 -8.21 6.82 2.36
N VAL A 19 -8.48 5.99 3.37
CA VAL A 19 -8.93 4.60 3.18
C VAL A 19 -10.25 4.34 3.88
N GLN A 20 -10.34 4.60 5.18
CA GLN A 20 -11.55 4.25 5.95
C GLN A 20 -12.73 5.15 5.61
N GLU A 21 -12.56 6.47 5.66
CA GLU A 21 -13.66 7.39 5.36
C GLU A 21 -14.21 7.21 3.94
N PRO A 22 -13.40 7.05 2.87
CA PRO A 22 -13.92 6.78 1.54
C PRO A 22 -14.69 5.46 1.46
N ARG A 23 -14.24 4.39 2.14
CA ARG A 23 -14.96 3.11 2.20
C ARG A 23 -16.31 3.25 2.89
N GLN A 24 -16.36 3.93 4.03
CA GLN A 24 -17.61 4.25 4.75
C GLN A 24 -18.58 5.03 3.85
N LYS A 25 -18.08 6.11 3.20
CA LYS A 25 -18.87 6.93 2.26
C LYS A 25 -19.40 6.11 1.09
N ALA A 26 -18.61 5.16 0.60
CA ALA A 26 -18.98 4.21 -0.46
C ALA A 26 -19.85 3.03 0.04
N ARG A 27 -20.10 2.92 1.35
CA ARG A 27 -20.80 1.79 2.00
C ARG A 27 -20.16 0.43 1.69
N VAL A 28 -18.85 0.42 1.50
CA VAL A 28 -18.03 -0.79 1.41
C VAL A 28 -17.55 -1.13 2.82
N GLN A 29 -17.36 -2.42 3.08
CA GLN A 29 -16.86 -2.87 4.38
C GLN A 29 -15.56 -2.15 4.75
N GLU A 30 -15.52 -1.66 5.99
CA GLU A 30 -14.37 -1.00 6.59
C GLU A 30 -13.22 -2.01 6.75
N VAL A 31 -12.00 -1.48 6.80
CA VAL A 31 -10.83 -2.30 7.10
C VAL A 31 -10.82 -2.55 8.61
N GLU A 32 -10.98 -3.80 9.01
CA GLU A 32 -10.96 -4.20 10.43
C GLU A 32 -9.56 -4.02 11.02
N GLU A 33 -9.45 -3.97 12.36
CA GLU A 33 -8.15 -3.69 13.00
C GLU A 33 -7.07 -4.75 12.68
N GLU A 34 -7.42 -6.03 12.55
CA GLU A 34 -6.46 -7.08 12.14
C GLU A 34 -5.94 -6.83 10.71
N GLU A 35 -6.84 -6.54 9.78
CA GLU A 35 -6.49 -6.22 8.39
C GLU A 35 -5.61 -4.97 8.32
N LYS A 36 -5.98 -3.93 9.08
CA LYS A 36 -5.23 -2.68 9.16
C LYS A 36 -3.82 -2.90 9.69
N VAL A 37 -3.65 -3.68 10.75
CA VAL A 37 -2.31 -3.99 11.29
C VAL A 37 -1.45 -4.70 10.25
N ALA A 38 -2.00 -5.71 9.57
CA ALA A 38 -1.29 -6.43 8.51
C ALA A 38 -0.95 -5.53 7.32
N LEU A 39 -1.89 -4.70 6.87
CA LEU A 39 -1.71 -3.75 5.77
C LEU A 39 -0.62 -2.71 6.09
N LEU A 40 -0.67 -2.11 7.28
CA LEU A 40 0.30 -1.11 7.68
C LEU A 40 1.70 -1.71 7.89
N ALA A 41 1.79 -2.96 8.37
CA ALA A 41 3.06 -3.66 8.47
C ALA A 41 3.68 -3.89 7.08
N MET A 42 2.88 -4.37 6.12
CA MET A 42 3.32 -4.56 4.74
C MET A 42 3.76 -3.23 4.10
N LEU A 43 2.95 -2.17 4.20
CA LEU A 43 3.29 -0.86 3.64
C LEU A 43 4.55 -0.26 4.26
N ARG A 44 4.78 -0.44 5.56
CA ARG A 44 6.02 0.02 6.22
C ARG A 44 7.25 -0.71 5.69
N ALA A 45 7.14 -2.00 5.38
CA ALA A 45 8.21 -2.75 4.77
C ALA A 45 8.47 -2.28 3.33
N MET A 46 7.41 -2.08 2.54
CA MET A 46 7.51 -1.58 1.16
C MET A 46 8.11 -0.18 1.07
N LEU A 47 7.78 0.71 2.02
CA LEU A 47 8.25 2.08 2.07
C LEU A 47 9.57 2.22 2.85
N ALA A 48 10.40 1.17 2.86
CA ALA A 48 11.76 1.26 3.37
C ALA A 48 12.53 2.34 2.62
N PHE A 49 13.38 3.10 3.33
CA PHE A 49 14.10 4.23 2.73
C PHE A 49 15.07 3.78 1.63
N ARG A 50 15.65 2.58 1.78
CA ARG A 50 16.49 1.98 0.75
C ARG A 50 15.69 0.95 -0.02
N PRO A 51 15.67 1.02 -1.36
CA PRO A 51 14.94 0.05 -2.18
C PRO A 51 15.45 -1.38 -1.96
N GLU A 52 16.73 -1.58 -1.68
CA GLU A 52 17.31 -2.91 -1.41
C GLU A 52 16.93 -3.49 -0.04
N GLU A 53 16.42 -2.65 0.87
CA GLU A 53 15.89 -3.06 2.17
C GLU A 53 14.38 -3.35 2.10
N GLY A 54 13.73 -3.01 0.98
CA GLY A 54 12.33 -3.30 0.72
C GLY A 54 12.09 -4.76 0.33
N PRO A 55 10.87 -5.28 0.56
CA PRO A 55 10.49 -6.62 0.14
C PRO A 55 10.40 -6.71 -1.40
N THR A 56 10.81 -7.86 -1.93
CA THR A 56 10.55 -8.24 -3.32
C THR A 56 9.05 -8.40 -3.58
N ALA A 57 8.62 -8.34 -4.85
CA ALA A 57 7.22 -8.57 -5.20
C ALA A 57 6.70 -9.94 -4.73
N THR A 58 7.53 -10.98 -4.76
CA THR A 58 7.18 -12.29 -4.21
C THR A 58 6.92 -12.23 -2.70
N GLU A 59 7.79 -11.56 -1.94
CA GLU A 59 7.61 -11.41 -0.49
C GLU A 59 6.38 -10.55 -0.14
N VAL A 60 6.08 -9.52 -0.93
CA VAL A 60 4.84 -8.74 -0.77
C VAL A 60 3.62 -9.63 -0.99
N MET A 61 3.63 -10.45 -2.03
CA MET A 61 2.53 -11.37 -2.34
C MET A 61 2.32 -12.44 -1.28
N GLU A 62 3.39 -12.89 -0.63
CA GLU A 62 3.36 -13.84 0.47
C GLU A 62 2.99 -13.21 1.83
N SER A 63 2.92 -11.87 1.91
CA SER A 63 2.54 -11.19 3.13
C SER A 63 1.15 -11.59 3.62
N GLU A 64 0.96 -11.53 4.93
CA GLU A 64 -0.30 -11.86 5.57
C GLU A 64 -1.46 -11.06 4.98
N TRP A 65 -1.24 -9.76 4.70
CA TRP A 65 -2.29 -8.92 4.15
C TRP A 65 -2.75 -9.40 2.77
N MET A 66 -1.79 -9.71 1.91
CA MET A 66 -2.06 -10.21 0.57
C MET A 66 -2.80 -11.55 0.59
N GLN A 67 -2.36 -12.49 1.43
CA GLN A 67 -2.95 -13.83 1.48
C GLN A 67 -4.36 -13.87 2.06
N LYS A 68 -4.61 -13.11 3.14
CA LYS A 68 -5.89 -13.16 3.86
C LYS A 68 -6.96 -12.24 3.28
N TRP A 69 -6.60 -11.06 2.73
CA TRP A 69 -7.58 -10.05 2.31
C TRP A 69 -7.49 -9.68 0.83
N ALA A 70 -6.30 -9.45 0.28
CA ALA A 70 -6.18 -8.98 -1.11
C ALA A 70 -6.47 -10.08 -2.14
N LEU A 71 -5.73 -11.19 -2.11
CA LEU A 71 -5.86 -12.26 -3.09
C LEU A 71 -7.26 -12.89 -3.13
N PRO A 72 -7.93 -13.15 -2.00
CA PRO A 72 -9.28 -13.72 -2.02
C PRO A 72 -10.33 -12.78 -2.62
N THR A 73 -10.07 -11.46 -2.65
CA THR A 73 -11.00 -10.47 -3.23
C THR A 73 -10.76 -10.20 -4.71
N LEU A 74 -9.65 -10.71 -5.28
CA LEU A 74 -9.39 -10.59 -6.70
C LEU A 74 -10.41 -11.41 -7.50
N PRO A 75 -10.97 -10.86 -8.59
CA PRO A 75 -11.78 -11.65 -9.51
C PRO A 75 -10.98 -12.84 -10.03
N SER A 76 -11.60 -14.01 -10.11
CA SER A 76 -10.98 -15.25 -10.61
C SER A 76 -10.50 -15.18 -12.08
N GLN A 77 -10.73 -14.03 -12.74
CA GLN A 77 -10.35 -13.73 -14.11
C GLN A 77 -9.06 -12.90 -14.21
N MET A 78 -8.55 -12.34 -13.10
CA MET A 78 -7.21 -11.73 -13.10
C MET A 78 -6.18 -12.84 -13.31
N LYS A 79 -5.40 -12.73 -14.40
CA LYS A 79 -4.36 -13.71 -14.70
C LYS A 79 -3.21 -13.50 -13.72
N GLY A 80 -2.51 -14.57 -13.37
CA GLY A 80 -1.45 -14.58 -12.34
C GLY A 80 -0.30 -13.60 -12.59
N ASN A 81 -0.16 -13.05 -13.80
CA ASN A 81 0.86 -12.05 -14.12
C ASN A 81 0.34 -10.61 -14.10
N ASP A 82 -0.96 -10.34 -14.28
CA ASP A 82 -1.45 -8.96 -14.46
C ASP A 82 -1.26 -8.11 -13.20
N PHE A 83 -1.37 -8.71 -12.01
CA PHE A 83 -1.19 -8.01 -10.73
C PHE A 83 0.28 -7.94 -10.32
N LEU A 84 1.06 -9.00 -10.57
CA LEU A 84 2.51 -8.99 -10.36
C LEU A 84 3.17 -7.94 -11.26
N ASP A 85 2.75 -7.86 -12.52
CA ASP A 85 3.24 -6.86 -13.47
C ASP A 85 2.90 -5.43 -12.99
N LEU A 86 1.75 -5.20 -12.36
CA LEU A 86 1.38 -3.89 -11.79
C LEU A 86 2.17 -3.53 -10.51
N VAL A 87 2.39 -4.51 -9.63
CA VAL A 87 3.18 -4.33 -8.42
C VAL A 87 4.66 -4.13 -8.77
N ASP A 88 5.20 -4.92 -9.70
CA ASP A 88 6.54 -4.75 -10.26
C ASP A 88 6.65 -3.40 -10.97
N LEU A 89 5.65 -2.96 -11.74
CA LEU A 89 5.69 -1.65 -12.38
C LEU A 89 5.69 -0.52 -11.35
N TRP A 90 4.97 -0.66 -10.23
CA TRP A 90 4.90 0.36 -9.18
C TRP A 90 6.20 0.41 -8.35
N ILE A 91 6.75 -0.74 -7.96
CA ILE A 91 8.03 -0.85 -7.24
C ILE A 91 9.18 -0.35 -8.12
N ASN A 92 9.24 -0.78 -9.39
CA ASN A 92 10.31 -0.39 -10.30
C ASN A 92 10.12 1.03 -10.89
N ALA A 93 8.90 1.60 -10.87
CA ALA A 93 8.69 3.00 -11.26
C ALA A 93 9.32 3.98 -10.27
N GLU A 94 9.49 3.61 -9.00
CA GLU A 94 10.24 4.42 -8.04
C GLU A 94 11.76 4.37 -8.30
N GLU A 95 12.32 3.28 -8.85
CA GLU A 95 13.73 3.24 -9.25
C GLU A 95 14.05 4.20 -10.41
N VAL A 96 13.14 4.35 -11.38
CA VAL A 96 13.32 5.28 -12.52
C VAL A 96 13.31 6.75 -12.06
N PHE A 97 12.59 7.08 -11.00
CA PHE A 97 12.56 8.45 -10.46
C PHE A 97 13.85 8.82 -9.71
N ILE A 98 14.51 7.83 -9.07
CA ILE A 98 15.76 8.02 -8.35
C ILE A 98 16.96 8.11 -9.31
N TYR A 99 16.96 7.35 -10.42
CA TYR A 99 18.08 7.36 -11.39
C TYR A 99 18.07 8.52 -12.40
N ASN A 100 16.97 9.26 -12.56
CA ASN A 100 16.86 10.35 -13.54
C ASN A 100 16.99 11.77 -12.94
N THR A 101 17.43 11.86 -11.69
CA THR A 101 17.76 13.14 -11.00
C THR A 101 19.17 13.15 -10.37
N ALA A 102 20.12 12.41 -10.96
CA ALA A 102 21.55 12.53 -10.67
C ALA A 102 22.32 13.24 -11.79
#